data_AF-A0A1F7RSL7-F1
#
_entry.id   AF-A0A1F7RSL7-F1
#
_cell.length_a   1.000
_cell.length_b   1.000
_cell.length_c   1.000
_cell.angle_alpha   90.00
_cell.angle_beta   90.00
_cell.angle_gamma   90.00
#
_symmetry.space_group_name_H-M   'P 1'
#
loop_
_entity.id
_entity.type
_entity.pdbx_description
1 polymer ?
#
loop_
_entity_poly.entity_id
_entity_poly.type
_entity_poly.pdbx_seq_one_letter_code
_entity_poly.pdbx_strand_id
1 'polypeptide(L)' 'MKVYKFTEYFENEVLRKRPYIKKEWCMRVLDNPVKSELQENNRYRFWAPIDELGGRYLRVVTLEDKISIHNAFPDRSFKP' A
#
# COMPACT_ATOMS: atom_id res chain seq x y z
N MET A 1 -7.61 17.05 4.42
CA MET A 1 -6.77 16.26 3.49
C MET A 1 -5.81 15.42 4.32
N LYS A 2 -5.77 14.10 4.14
CA LYS A 2 -4.75 13.27 4.79
C LYS A 2 -3.42 13.53 4.08
N VAL A 3 -2.38 13.87 4.85
CA VAL A 3 -1.03 13.99 4.32
C VAL A 3 -0.37 12.64 4.46
N TYR A 4 -0.27 11.90 3.36
CA TYR A 4 0.42 10.62 3.32
C TYR A 4 1.93 10.81 3.33
N LYS A 5 2.63 9.96 4.06
CA LYS A 5 4.09 9.95 4.15
C LYS A 5 4.63 8.68 3.51
N PHE A 6 5.84 8.76 2.98
CA PHE A 6 6.56 7.61 2.45
C PHE A 6 7.86 7.44 3.23
N THR A 7 8.11 6.24 3.74
CA THR A 7 9.37 5.97 4.43
C THR A 7 10.54 5.90 3.45
N GLU A 8 11.76 6.12 3.93
CA GLU A 8 12.97 5.95 3.11
C GLU A 8 13.07 4.53 2.53
N TYR A 9 12.65 3.51 3.29
CA TYR A 9 12.56 2.13 2.77
C TYR A 9 11.63 2.04 1.57
N PHE A 10 10.47 2.71 1.60
CA PHE A 10 9.56 2.72 0.47
C PHE A 10 10.22 3.36 -0.77
N GLU A 11 10.82 4.53 -0.60
CA GLU A 11 11.41 5.28 -1.72
C GLU A 11 12.65 4.58 -2.30
N ASN A 12 13.53 4.08 -1.44
CA ASN A 12 14.83 3.55 -1.87
C ASN A 12 14.77 2.05 -2.23
N GLU A 13 13.90 1.26 -1.59
CA GLU A 13 13.83 -0.19 -1.81
C GLU A 13 12.59 -0.60 -2.60
N VAL A 14 11.40 -0.12 -2.22
CA VAL A 14 10.14 -0.58 -2.85
C VAL A 14 10.03 -0.03 -4.26
N LEU A 15 10.19 1.27 -4.47
CA LEU A 15 10.14 1.88 -5.80
C LEU A 15 11.30 1.43 -6.69
N ARG A 16 12.48 1.18 -6.11
CA ARG A 16 13.62 0.61 -6.85
C ARG A 16 13.31 -0.80 -7.38
N LYS A 17 12.74 -1.68 -6.54
CA LYS A 17 12.39 -3.07 -6.92
C LYS A 17 11.12 -3.16 -7.77
N ARG A 18 10.22 -2.17 -7.65
CA ARG A 18 8.90 -2.14 -8.31
C ARG A 18 8.65 -0.74 -8.87
N PRO A 19 9.40 -0.30 -9.89
CA PRO A 19 9.31 1.07 -10.43
C PRO A 19 7.97 1.39 -11.07
N TYR A 20 7.15 0.37 -11.36
CA TYR A 20 5.79 0.53 -11.86
C TYR A 20 4.78 0.95 -10.78
N ILE A 21 5.10 0.80 -9.49
CA ILE A 21 4.21 1.19 -8.40
C ILE A 21 4.20 2.72 -8.28
N LYS A 22 3.00 3.30 -8.36
CA LYS A 22 2.81 4.73 -8.16
C LYS A 22 2.43 5.04 -6.72
N LYS A 23 3.00 6.12 -6.16
CA LYS A 23 2.61 6.67 -4.86
C LYS A 23 1.11 6.93 -4.78
N GLU A 24 0.51 7.42 -5.86
CA GLU A 24 -0.92 7.70 -5.96
C GLU A 24 -1.80 6.46 -5.76
N TRP A 25 -1.40 5.31 -6.32
CA TRP A 25 -2.12 4.06 -6.07
C TRP A 25 -2.08 3.66 -4.60
N CYS A 26 -0.96 3.89 -3.92
CA CYS A 26 -0.86 3.60 -2.50
C CYS A 26 -1.81 4.49 -1.70
N MET A 27 -1.89 5.79 -2.03
CA MET A 27 -2.82 6.74 -1.41
C MET A 27 -4.28 6.31 -1.64
N ARG A 28 -4.64 5.94 -2.88
CA ARG A 28 -5.99 5.43 -3.20
C ARG A 28 -6.38 4.20 -2.38
N VAL A 29 -5.45 3.26 -2.17
CA VAL A 29 -5.69 2.07 -1.33
C VAL A 29 -5.97 2.46 0.12
N LEU A 30 -5.31 3.49 0.66
CA LEU A 30 -5.53 3.97 2.03
C LEU A 30 -6.83 4.77 2.16
N ASP A 31 -7.23 5.50 1.12
CA ASP A 31 -8.48 6.27 1.10
C ASP A 31 -9.72 5.36 0.93
N ASN A 32 -9.62 4.30 0.12
CA ASN A 32 -10.73 3.39 -0.17
C ASN A 32 -10.30 1.90 -0.07
N PRO A 33 -9.92 1.42 1.12
CA PRO A 33 -9.55 0.03 1.28
C PRO A 33 -10.78 -0.88 1.21
N VAL A 34 -10.71 -1.96 0.42
CA VAL A 34 -11.70 -3.04 0.47
C VAL A 34 -11.53 -3.92 1.71
N LYS A 35 -10.30 -3.99 2.22
CA LYS A 35 -9.96 -4.67 3.47
C LYS A 35 -8.84 -3.91 4.17
N SER A 36 -8.89 -3.90 5.50
CA SER A 36 -7.78 -3.48 6.35
C SER A 36 -7.55 -4.50 7.47
N GLU A 37 -6.30 -4.75 7.82
CA GLU A 37 -5.91 -5.73 8.84
C GLU A 37 -4.75 -5.20 9.68
N LEU A 38 -4.81 -5.40 10.99
CA LEU A 38 -3.68 -5.15 11.89
C LEU A 38 -2.73 -6.35 11.84
N GLN A 39 -1.45 -6.08 11.60
CA GLN A 39 -0.38 -7.07 11.67
C GLN A 39 0.31 -7.00 13.04
N GLU A 40 0.67 -8.15 13.61
CA GLU A 40 1.59 -8.23 14.75
C GLU A 40 2.89 -7.49 14.40
N ASN A 41 3.32 -6.56 15.26
CA ASN A 41 4.40 -5.55 15.07
C ASN A 41 3.95 -4.16 14.59
N ASN A 42 2.77 -3.68 15.00
CA ASN A 42 2.34 -2.28 14.81
C ASN A 42 2.29 -1.82 13.34
N ARG A 43 2.00 -2.76 12.43
CA ARG A 43 1.81 -2.44 11.01
C ARG A 43 0.37 -2.67 10.62
N TYR A 44 -0.11 -1.86 9.68
CA TYR A 44 -1.43 -2.06 9.10
C TYR A 44 -1.30 -2.42 7.64
N ARG A 45 -2.13 -3.36 7.19
CA ARG A 45 -2.23 -3.77 5.80
C ARG A 45 -3.56 -3.30 5.26
N PHE A 46 -3.53 -2.75 4.06
CA PHE A 46 -4.69 -2.27 3.33
C PHE A 46 -4.67 -2.90 1.94
N TRP A 47 -5.85 -3.23 1.42
CA TRP A 47 -6.02 -3.77 0.08
C TRP A 47 -7.04 -2.93 -0.67
N ALA A 48 -6.78 -2.63 -1.93
CA ALA A 48 -7.78 -2.14 -2.88
C ALA A 48 -7.41 -2.57 -4.31
N PRO A 49 -8.39 -2.75 -5.20
CA PRO A 49 -8.10 -2.99 -6.61
C PRO A 49 -7.51 -1.73 -7.25
N ILE A 50 -6.56 -1.93 -8.17
CA ILE A 50 -6.00 -0.86 -9.00
C ILE A 50 -6.26 -1.23 -10.45
N ASP A 51 -7.15 -0.46 -11.09
CA ASP A 51 -7.55 -0.68 -12.48
C ASP A 51 -6.35 -0.58 -13.42
N GLU A 52 -5.47 0.40 -13.20
CA GLU A 52 -4.24 0.58 -13.99
C GLU A 52 -3.23 -0.57 -13.83
N LEU A 53 -3.43 -1.46 -12.85
CA LEU A 53 -2.64 -2.66 -12.62
C LEU A 53 -3.33 -3.91 -13.19
N GLY A 54 -4.29 -3.73 -14.10
CA GLY A 54 -5.11 -4.79 -14.69
C GLY A 54 -6.15 -5.33 -13.71
N GLY A 55 -6.72 -4.47 -12.87
CA GLY A 55 -7.72 -4.84 -11.85
C GLY A 55 -7.17 -5.68 -10.70
N ARG A 56 -5.84 -5.72 -10.52
CA ARG A 56 -5.19 -6.48 -9.44
C ARG A 56 -5.30 -5.73 -8.12
N TYR A 57 -5.39 -6.47 -7.02
CA TYR A 57 -5.34 -5.90 -5.68
C TYR A 57 -3.92 -5.48 -5.32
N LEU A 58 -3.76 -4.22 -4.93
CA LEU A 58 -2.54 -3.70 -4.35
C LEU A 58 -2.63 -3.80 -2.84
N ARG A 59 -1.68 -4.49 -2.22
CA ARG A 59 -1.51 -4.48 -0.76
C ARG A 59 -0.54 -3.38 -0.38
N VAL A 60 -0.98 -2.47 0.49
CA VAL A 60 -0.17 -1.39 1.05
C VAL A 60 -0.01 -1.63 2.54
N VAL A 61 1.23 -1.51 3.02
CA VAL A 61 1.59 -1.66 4.42
C VAL A 61 2.02 -0.31 4.96
N THR A 62 1.38 0.12 6.03
CA THR A 62 1.75 1.33 6.77
C THR A 62 2.39 0.97 8.11
N LEU A 63 3.02 1.97 8.72
CA LEU A 63 3.35 1.94 10.15
C LEU A 63 2.10 2.15 11.01
N GLU A 64 2.29 2.27 12.32
CA GLU A 64 1.24 2.38 13.34
C GLU A 64 0.30 3.55 13.13
N ASP A 65 0.81 4.65 12.57
CA ASP A 65 0.09 5.90 12.33
C ASP A 65 -0.91 5.83 11.15
N LYS A 66 -0.92 4.72 10.40
CA LYS A 66 -1.82 4.46 9.24
C LYS A 66 -1.67 5.43 8.06
N ILE A 67 -0.68 6.33 8.07
CA ILE A 67 -0.44 7.32 7.01
C ILE A 67 0.98 7.23 6.42
N SER A 68 1.92 6.63 7.15
CA SER A 68 3.31 6.38 6.74
C SER A 68 3.39 5.06 5.98
N ILE A 69 3.40 5.17 4.65
CA ILE A 69 3.49 4.03 3.73
C ILE A 69 4.92 3.48 3.77
N HIS A 70 5.01 2.22 4.21
CA HIS A 70 6.27 1.51 4.36
C HIS A 70 6.53 0.53 3.21
N ASN A 71 5.50 -0.19 2.75
CA ASN A 71 5.66 -1.16 1.66
C ASN A 71 4.40 -1.22 0.77
N ALA A 72 4.57 -1.58 -0.50
CA ALA A 72 3.45 -1.85 -1.39
C ALA A 72 3.81 -2.87 -2.47
N PHE A 73 2.89 -3.79 -2.77
CA PHE A 73 3.06 -4.77 -3.83
C PHE A 73 1.72 -5.40 -4.26
N PRO A 74 1.62 -5.87 -5.52
CA PRO A 74 0.44 -6.59 -5.97
C PRO A 74 0.26 -7.88 -5.16
N ASP A 75 -0.92 -8.10 -4.60
CA ASP A 75 -1.24 -9.30 -3.82
C ASP A 75 -2.12 -10.22 -4.64
N ARG A 76 -1.50 -11.21 -5.29
CA ARG A 76 -2.20 -12.17 -6.18
C ARG A 76 -3.00 -13.21 -5.44
N SER A 77 -2.73 -13.39 -4.14
CA SER A 77 -3.40 -14.38 -3.30
C SER A 77 -4.62 -13.78 -2.59
N PHE A 78 -4.72 -12.45 -2.56
CA PHE A 78 -5.88 -11.77 -2.00
C PHE A 78 -7.12 -12.05 -2.84
N LYS A 79 -8.12 -12.64 -2.20
CA LYS A 79 -9.49 -12.74 -2.68
C LYS A 79 -10.35 -12.01 -1.64
N PRO A 80 -11.15 -11.02 -2.04
CA PRO A 80 -11.99 -10.25 -1.12
C PRO A 80 -12.97 -11.15 -0.37
#